data_AF-A0A352A862-F1
#
_entry.id   AF-A0A352A862-F1
#
_cell.length_a   1.000
_cell.length_b   1.000
_cell.length_c   1.000
_cell.angle_alpha   90.00
_cell.angle_beta   90.00
_cell.angle_gamma   90.00
#
_symmetry.space_group_name_H-M   'P 1'
#
loop_
_entity.id
_entity.type
_entity.pdbx_description
1 polymer ?
#
loop_
_entity_poly.entity_id
_entity_poly.type
_entity_poly.pdbx_seq_one_letter_code
_entity_poly.pdbx_strand_id
1 'polypeptide(L)'
;MTYPFNITINGLKIFDNKDVNISFNSGLTVFIGPNGSGKTQVMKALKTLLCQRGITRKVRYLSSNRVGILEQYRSQTMYYDMNNQNTYLGDINYKKARHQIEVATGDFFTLDERKDVYIKVSERLSTLFDRDIFLQWDSGNLRVFFGKHGDSEQYDISAEASGLINLVSILAALYDDEVGVLLIDEPEVSLHPQLQTFLINEIISISGDYEDKHRKMVIMATHSINMINIKDTSVLPNFVFFSDDGKLPMQIEPNAEELSNRKLRDLVGRLGQIHKTAFFAKRPLLVEGISDSLLCNYFDDRFELYLGIAGTQILPVDGKGQFPATVKLMRMIGKTPIVLADLDAFIDDNDVVNLFVNEELAKKKALEFGHADLSVFVRNIKSDFNSMCNKQDNILNNIFTNHSYWKKREDVDDISSKFKKRAILAVLMENSNADIVSWDNGEEWIGIKTRLITLFNSLEEAGCFILRKGTIENYYLFSNQETSSGKPSAALDEIESLREVEDRIVRDNYADILRALEFSSRTKKADEIDAIKRELLCELPSILYVLNKDTTVNDINAIIRRARGTNQSLFEYEPIIENDTLSIDVKLNSKIINVSGFPFRV
;
A
#
# COMPACT_ATOMS: atom_id res chain seq x y z
N MET A 1 -29.25 -18.08 11.17
CA MET A 1 -29.75 -16.81 10.59
C MET A 1 -29.43 -16.87 9.13
N THR A 2 -30.42 -16.77 8.25
CA THR A 2 -30.15 -16.75 6.82
C THR A 2 -29.52 -15.41 6.42
N TYR A 3 -28.27 -15.44 5.95
CA TYR A 3 -27.64 -14.32 5.25
C TYR A 3 -28.55 -13.84 4.09
N PRO A 4 -28.55 -12.55 3.74
CA PRO A 4 -27.73 -11.47 4.30
C PRO A 4 -28.37 -10.78 5.52
N PHE A 5 -27.55 -10.15 6.36
CA PHE A 5 -28.02 -9.23 7.41
C PHE A 5 -27.00 -8.12 7.69
N ASN A 6 -27.45 -7.00 8.26
CA ASN A 6 -26.58 -5.85 8.53
C ASN A 6 -26.41 -5.60 10.04
N ILE A 7 -25.27 -5.01 10.41
CA ILE A 7 -25.03 -4.45 11.73
C ILE A 7 -24.56 -3.01 11.57
N THR A 8 -25.21 -2.11 12.31
CA THR A 8 -24.81 -0.71 12.43
C THR A 8 -24.06 -0.50 13.74
N ILE A 9 -22.91 0.15 13.67
CA ILE A 9 -22.03 0.44 14.80
C ILE A 9 -21.93 1.94 14.96
N ASN A 10 -22.21 2.44 16.17
CA ASN A 10 -22.30 3.87 16.47
C ASN A 10 -21.16 4.31 17.40
N GLY A 11 -20.80 5.60 17.34
CA GLY A 11 -19.94 6.23 18.36
C GLY A 11 -18.44 5.91 18.26
N LEU A 12 -17.96 5.46 17.11
CA LEU A 12 -16.53 5.26 16.87
C LEU A 12 -15.86 6.59 16.51
N LYS A 13 -15.05 7.14 17.41
CA LYS A 13 -14.35 8.42 17.23
C LYS A 13 -13.47 8.47 15.98
N ILE A 14 -12.87 7.34 15.60
CA ILE A 14 -12.02 7.25 14.40
C ILE A 14 -12.76 7.55 13.10
N PHE A 15 -14.09 7.44 13.09
CA PHE A 15 -14.95 7.75 11.94
C PHE A 15 -15.82 8.99 12.20
N ASP A 16 -15.33 9.95 12.99
CA ASP A 16 -16.08 11.16 13.40
C ASP A 16 -17.43 10.87 14.07
N ASN A 17 -17.57 9.72 14.74
CA ASN A 17 -18.82 9.21 15.30
C ASN A 17 -19.94 8.98 14.27
N LYS A 18 -19.62 8.88 12.97
CA LYS A 18 -20.57 8.45 11.94
C LYS A 18 -20.91 6.97 12.11
N ASP A 19 -22.11 6.60 11.69
CA ASP A 19 -22.58 5.22 11.74
C ASP A 19 -21.82 4.35 10.74
N VAL A 20 -21.22 3.26 11.22
CA VAL A 20 -20.53 2.27 10.41
C VAL A 20 -21.47 1.10 10.14
N ASN A 21 -21.85 0.89 8.89
CA ASN A 21 -22.70 -0.22 8.47
C ASN A 21 -21.85 -1.34 7.88
N ILE A 22 -21.99 -2.55 8.41
CA ILE A 22 -21.35 -3.76 7.90
C ILE A 22 -22.42 -4.76 7.48
N SER A 23 -22.39 -5.18 6.22
CA SER A 23 -23.28 -6.19 5.66
C SER A 23 -22.61 -7.55 5.72
N PHE A 24 -23.31 -8.55 6.24
CA PHE A 24 -22.84 -9.93 6.30
C PHE A 24 -23.56 -10.73 5.24
N ASN A 25 -22.83 -11.16 4.21
CA ASN A 25 -23.38 -11.84 3.04
C ASN A 25 -23.13 -13.35 3.06
N SER A 26 -22.19 -13.81 3.87
CA SER A 26 -21.85 -15.23 4.03
C SER A 26 -21.18 -15.49 5.38
N GLY A 27 -20.82 -16.76 5.62
CA GLY A 27 -20.13 -17.21 6.82
C GLY A 27 -18.76 -16.59 7.09
N LEU A 28 -18.12 -15.99 6.10
CA LEU A 28 -16.82 -15.34 6.24
C LEU A 28 -16.95 -13.86 5.87
N THR A 29 -16.44 -12.98 6.72
CA THR A 29 -16.27 -11.55 6.42
C THR A 29 -14.85 -11.12 6.74
N VAL A 30 -14.22 -10.41 5.81
CA VAL A 30 -12.79 -10.07 5.88
C VAL A 30 -12.61 -8.56 5.84
N PHE A 31 -12.00 -8.01 6.88
CA PHE A 31 -11.64 -6.60 6.97
C PHE A 31 -10.21 -6.42 6.43
N ILE A 32 -10.07 -5.62 5.38
CA ILE A 32 -8.81 -5.32 4.71
C ILE A 32 -8.48 -3.85 4.92
N GLY A 33 -7.25 -3.53 5.25
CA GLY A 33 -6.77 -2.15 5.25
C GLY A 33 -5.46 -1.97 6.03
N PRO A 34 -4.84 -0.78 5.97
CA PRO A 34 -3.59 -0.51 6.66
C PRO A 34 -3.74 -0.52 8.19
N ASN A 35 -2.63 -0.53 8.92
CA ASN A 35 -2.64 -0.41 10.37
C ASN A 35 -3.19 0.96 10.80
N GLY A 36 -3.92 0.99 11.91
CA GLY A 36 -4.54 2.23 12.39
C GLY A 36 -5.84 2.64 11.68
N SER A 37 -6.33 1.90 10.69
CA SER A 37 -7.57 2.25 9.95
C SER A 37 -8.90 1.97 10.68
N GLY A 38 -8.85 1.48 11.93
CA GLY A 38 -10.05 1.23 12.75
C GLY A 38 -10.61 -0.19 12.74
N LYS A 39 -9.99 -1.14 12.00
CA LYS A 39 -10.41 -2.55 11.93
C LYS A 39 -10.64 -3.18 13.31
N THR A 40 -9.65 -3.11 14.20
CA THR A 40 -9.72 -3.64 15.57
C THR A 40 -10.83 -2.99 16.40
N GLN A 41 -11.06 -1.68 16.25
CA GLN A 41 -12.14 -0.99 16.97
C GLN A 41 -13.52 -1.47 16.51
N VAL A 42 -13.71 -1.63 15.20
CA VAL A 42 -14.93 -2.21 14.61
C VAL A 42 -15.13 -3.65 15.08
N MET A 43 -14.09 -4.48 15.07
CA MET A 43 -14.19 -5.86 15.56
C MET A 43 -14.60 -5.95 17.03
N LYS A 44 -14.03 -5.11 17.90
CA LYS A 44 -14.40 -5.08 19.32
C LYS A 44 -15.84 -4.59 19.54
N ALA A 45 -16.29 -3.62 18.76
CA ALA A 45 -17.69 -3.18 18.79
C ALA A 45 -18.64 -4.30 18.31
N LEU A 46 -18.29 -5.00 17.22
CA LEU A 46 -19.03 -6.15 16.71
C LEU A 46 -19.12 -7.29 17.72
N LYS A 47 -18.03 -7.62 18.42
CA LYS A 47 -18.04 -8.61 19.51
C LYS A 47 -19.14 -8.29 20.52
N THR A 48 -19.20 -7.04 20.99
CA THR A 48 -20.20 -6.58 21.97
C THR A 48 -21.62 -6.71 21.43
N LEU A 49 -21.87 -6.24 20.21
CA LEU A 49 -23.20 -6.29 19.58
C LEU A 49 -23.66 -7.72 19.30
N LEU A 50 -22.76 -8.60 18.85
CA LEU A 50 -23.05 -10.00 18.56
C LEU A 50 -23.34 -10.78 19.85
N CYS A 51 -22.64 -10.49 20.96
CA CYS A 51 -22.98 -11.05 22.28
C CYS A 51 -24.40 -10.68 22.73
N GLN A 52 -24.88 -9.48 22.39
CA GLN A 52 -26.22 -8.99 22.77
C GLN A 52 -27.35 -9.56 21.88
N ARG A 53 -27.02 -10.12 20.72
CA ARG A 53 -27.99 -10.63 19.74
C ARG A 53 -28.60 -12.00 20.07
N GLY A 54 -28.37 -12.54 21.28
CA GLY A 54 -28.98 -13.80 21.70
C GLY A 54 -28.45 -15.04 20.96
N ILE A 55 -27.20 -14.98 20.48
CA ILE A 55 -26.53 -16.13 19.86
C ILE A 55 -26.36 -17.22 20.92
N THR A 56 -26.80 -18.45 20.61
CA THR A 56 -26.81 -19.58 21.56
C THR A 56 -25.40 -20.06 21.90
N ARG A 57 -24.52 -20.10 20.90
CA ARG A 57 -23.10 -20.45 21.03
C ARG A 57 -22.25 -19.23 21.38
N LYS A 58 -21.02 -19.46 21.85
CA LYS A 58 -20.11 -18.41 22.30
C LYS A 58 -19.63 -17.52 21.15
N VAL A 59 -19.42 -16.25 21.46
CA VAL A 59 -18.72 -15.27 20.61
C VAL A 59 -17.28 -15.16 21.12
N ARG A 60 -16.32 -15.61 20.31
CA ARG A 60 -14.90 -15.64 20.64
C ARG A 60 -14.17 -14.54 19.87
N TYR A 61 -13.30 -13.80 20.55
CA TYR A 61 -12.41 -12.81 19.93
C TYR A 61 -10.96 -13.18 20.25
N LEU A 62 -10.14 -13.31 19.21
CA LEU A 62 -8.70 -13.49 19.29
C LEU A 62 -8.03 -12.15 18.97
N SER A 63 -7.30 -11.61 19.95
CA SER A 63 -6.53 -10.38 19.79
C SER A 63 -5.36 -10.56 18.81
N SER A 64 -4.73 -9.49 18.33
CA SER A 64 -3.52 -9.59 17.50
C SER A 64 -2.29 -10.03 18.31
N ASN A 65 -2.18 -9.59 19.57
CA ASN A 65 -1.09 -9.94 20.49
C ASN A 65 -1.37 -11.23 21.31
N ARG A 66 -1.68 -12.35 20.65
CA ARG A 66 -2.05 -13.62 21.32
C ARG A 66 -0.94 -14.19 22.20
N VAL A 67 0.31 -13.97 21.83
CA VAL A 67 1.51 -14.53 22.47
C VAL A 67 2.11 -13.56 23.50
N GLY A 68 1.53 -12.37 23.70
CA GLY A 68 2.13 -11.31 24.51
C GLY A 68 2.50 -11.68 25.96
N ILE A 69 1.79 -12.63 26.58
CA ILE A 69 2.12 -13.13 27.92
C ILE A 69 3.48 -13.87 27.93
N LEU A 70 3.86 -14.49 26.82
CA LEU A 70 5.09 -15.29 26.72
C LEU A 70 6.34 -14.42 26.53
N GLU A 71 6.21 -13.17 26.09
CA GLU A 71 7.34 -12.28 25.85
C GLU A 71 8.13 -11.99 27.14
N GLN A 72 7.47 -12.06 28.29
CA GLN A 72 8.12 -11.93 29.59
C GLN A 72 9.10 -13.07 29.90
N TYR A 73 8.87 -14.25 29.32
CA TYR A 73 9.72 -15.44 29.46
C TYR A 73 10.73 -15.60 28.32
N ARG A 74 10.71 -14.68 27.34
CA ARG A 74 11.64 -14.67 26.19
C ARG A 74 12.70 -13.57 26.29
N SER A 75 12.55 -12.65 27.23
CA SER A 75 13.55 -11.62 27.53
C SER A 75 14.57 -12.15 28.54
N GLN A 76 15.87 -11.88 28.30
CA GLN A 76 16.93 -12.19 29.25
C GLN A 76 16.86 -11.36 30.54
N THR A 77 16.27 -10.17 30.48
CA THR A 77 16.19 -9.27 31.64
C THR A 77 14.75 -8.94 31.92
N MET A 78 14.26 -9.40 33.06
CA MET A 78 12.95 -9.00 33.58
C MET A 78 12.92 -9.06 35.11
N TYR A 79 13.66 -8.15 35.75
CA TYR A 79 13.71 -7.90 37.21
C TYR A 79 14.17 -9.08 38.11
N TYR A 80 14.04 -10.33 37.67
CA TYR A 80 14.56 -11.55 38.26
C TYR A 80 15.06 -12.47 37.14
N ASP A 81 16.17 -13.17 37.42
CA ASP A 81 16.77 -14.19 36.56
C ASP A 81 15.81 -15.40 36.48
N MET A 82 14.74 -15.27 35.70
CA MET A 82 13.82 -16.36 35.41
C MET A 82 14.57 -17.33 34.51
N ASN A 83 15.05 -18.45 35.06
CA ASN A 83 15.46 -19.58 34.24
C ASN A 83 14.32 -19.89 33.25
N ASN A 84 14.59 -19.81 31.94
CA ASN A 84 13.65 -20.01 30.80
C ASN A 84 12.92 -21.38 30.77
N GLN A 85 12.96 -22.16 31.85
CA GLN A 85 12.45 -23.51 31.95
C GLN A 85 11.09 -23.62 32.65
N ASN A 86 10.56 -22.54 33.26
CA ASN A 86 9.29 -22.57 34.01
C ASN A 86 8.31 -21.49 33.52
N THR A 87 7.74 -21.68 32.33
CA THR A 87 6.70 -20.78 31.83
C THR A 87 5.31 -21.23 32.30
N TYR A 88 4.60 -20.33 32.97
CA TYR A 88 3.19 -20.52 33.29
C TYR A 88 2.32 -19.72 32.31
N LEU A 89 1.45 -20.43 31.60
CA LEU A 89 0.58 -19.84 30.57
C LEU A 89 -0.77 -19.37 31.15
N GLY A 90 -1.26 -20.00 32.21
CA GLY A 90 -2.51 -19.60 32.85
C GLY A 90 -2.81 -20.36 34.15
N ASP A 91 -3.61 -19.75 35.02
CA ASP A 91 -4.03 -20.31 36.30
C ASP A 91 -5.42 -20.98 36.16
N ILE A 92 -5.60 -22.13 36.83
CA ILE A 92 -6.83 -22.95 36.80
C ILE A 92 -8.09 -22.14 37.15
N ASN A 93 -7.99 -21.12 37.99
CA ASN A 93 -9.08 -20.25 38.39
C ASN A 93 -9.68 -19.48 37.20
N TYR A 94 -8.86 -19.21 36.18
CA TYR A 94 -9.30 -18.52 34.96
C TYR A 94 -9.79 -19.47 33.86
N LYS A 95 -9.66 -20.80 34.03
CA LYS A 95 -10.06 -21.79 33.01
C LYS A 95 -11.52 -21.65 32.60
N LYS A 96 -12.42 -21.35 33.55
CA LYS A 96 -13.86 -21.11 33.28
C LYS A 96 -14.11 -19.90 32.37
N ALA A 97 -13.17 -18.96 32.30
CA ALA A 97 -13.25 -17.75 31.48
C ALA A 97 -12.52 -17.92 30.12
N ARG A 98 -12.23 -19.16 29.68
CA ARG A 98 -11.43 -19.43 28.47
C ARG A 98 -11.89 -18.69 27.21
N HIS A 99 -13.20 -18.56 27.00
CA HIS A 99 -13.75 -17.82 25.86
C HIS A 99 -13.59 -16.30 25.97
N GLN A 100 -13.49 -15.76 27.18
CA GLN A 100 -13.29 -14.32 27.43
C GLN A 100 -11.80 -13.91 27.34
N ILE A 101 -10.86 -14.81 27.60
CA ILE A 101 -9.41 -14.55 27.57
C ILE A 101 -8.92 -14.40 26.14
N GLU A 102 -8.75 -13.18 25.64
CA GLU A 102 -8.50 -12.88 24.20
C GLU A 102 -7.12 -13.29 23.64
N VAL A 103 -6.26 -13.84 24.49
CA VAL A 103 -4.90 -14.29 24.18
C VAL A 103 -4.83 -15.82 24.17
N ALA A 104 -3.69 -16.37 23.72
CA ALA A 104 -3.53 -17.80 23.46
C ALA A 104 -3.90 -18.68 24.67
N THR A 105 -3.68 -18.21 25.90
CA THR A 105 -4.05 -18.92 27.14
C THR A 105 -5.48 -19.48 27.13
N GLY A 106 -6.47 -18.73 26.64
CA GLY A 106 -7.85 -19.21 26.56
C GLY A 106 -8.02 -20.41 25.61
N ASP A 107 -7.24 -20.44 24.54
CA ASP A 107 -7.31 -21.51 23.55
C ASP A 107 -6.54 -22.75 24.02
N PHE A 108 -5.45 -22.58 24.78
CA PHE A 108 -4.79 -23.71 25.46
C PHE A 108 -5.64 -24.31 26.59
N PHE A 109 -6.42 -23.50 27.31
CA PHE A 109 -7.44 -24.05 28.22
C PHE A 109 -8.51 -24.85 27.47
N THR A 110 -8.84 -24.46 26.25
CA THR A 110 -9.75 -25.22 25.38
C THR A 110 -9.15 -26.57 25.02
N LEU A 111 -7.87 -26.62 24.65
CA LEU A 111 -7.15 -27.86 24.37
C LEU A 111 -7.11 -28.79 25.59
N ASP A 112 -6.93 -28.24 26.79
CA ASP A 112 -6.94 -29.01 28.03
C ASP A 112 -8.34 -29.55 28.40
N GLU A 113 -9.40 -28.76 28.19
CA GLU A 113 -10.78 -29.14 28.52
C GLU A 113 -11.42 -30.08 27.47
N ARG A 114 -11.05 -29.93 26.20
CA ARG A 114 -11.71 -30.58 25.05
C ARG A 114 -10.75 -31.52 24.33
N LYS A 115 -10.83 -32.82 24.66
CA LYS A 115 -9.91 -33.83 24.11
C LYS A 115 -10.05 -34.03 22.60
N ASP A 116 -11.26 -33.87 22.07
CA ASP A 116 -11.55 -33.88 20.64
C ASP A 116 -10.87 -32.72 19.90
N VAL A 117 -10.94 -31.50 20.45
CA VAL A 117 -10.22 -30.33 19.91
C VAL A 117 -8.71 -30.56 19.99
N TYR A 118 -8.21 -31.05 21.13
CA TYR A 118 -6.81 -31.40 21.31
C TYR A 118 -6.31 -32.36 20.24
N ILE A 119 -6.98 -33.50 20.04
CA ILE A 119 -6.59 -34.51 19.04
C ILE A 119 -6.57 -33.89 17.64
N LYS A 120 -7.59 -33.09 17.32
CA LYS A 120 -7.69 -32.46 16.00
C LYS A 120 -6.53 -31.50 15.74
N VAL A 121 -6.15 -30.69 16.73
CA VAL A 121 -5.01 -29.76 16.63
C VAL A 121 -3.69 -30.51 16.64
N SER A 122 -3.47 -31.42 17.60
CA SER A 122 -2.21 -32.16 17.72
C SER A 122 -1.90 -32.95 16.46
N GLU A 123 -2.88 -33.64 15.87
CA GLU A 123 -2.66 -34.41 14.64
C GLU A 123 -2.16 -33.53 13.47
N ARG A 124 -2.69 -32.31 13.34
CA ARG A 124 -2.25 -31.36 12.31
C ARG A 124 -0.85 -30.84 12.60
N LEU A 125 -0.50 -30.64 13.87
CA LEU A 125 0.84 -30.26 14.26
C LEU A 125 1.86 -31.35 13.93
N SER A 126 1.57 -32.59 14.31
CA SER A 126 2.46 -33.72 14.09
C SER A 126 2.64 -33.98 12.59
N THR A 127 1.54 -34.05 11.84
CA THR A 127 1.57 -34.41 10.41
C THR A 127 2.09 -33.32 9.49
N LEU A 128 1.74 -32.04 9.74
CA LEU A 128 2.09 -30.95 8.84
C LEU A 128 3.36 -30.21 9.26
N PHE A 129 3.72 -30.25 10.55
CA PHE A 129 4.81 -29.44 11.10
C PHE A 129 5.88 -30.24 11.85
N ASP A 130 5.77 -31.57 11.94
CA ASP A 130 6.73 -32.42 12.67
C ASP A 130 6.89 -31.96 14.14
N ARG A 131 5.75 -31.60 14.76
CA ARG A 131 5.66 -31.04 16.11
C ARG A 131 4.58 -31.70 16.94
N ASP A 132 4.95 -32.13 18.13
CA ASP A 132 4.03 -32.59 19.16
C ASP A 132 3.84 -31.52 20.24
N ILE A 133 2.65 -31.52 20.84
CA ILE A 133 2.25 -30.60 21.91
C ILE A 133 1.85 -31.42 23.13
N PHE A 134 2.23 -30.95 24.32
CA PHE A 134 1.90 -31.58 25.60
C PHE A 134 1.44 -30.52 26.60
N LEU A 135 0.37 -30.82 27.35
CA LEU A 135 -0.17 -29.95 28.39
C LEU A 135 0.01 -30.62 29.75
N GLN A 136 0.50 -29.86 30.73
CA GLN A 136 0.72 -30.34 32.09
C GLN A 136 0.27 -29.29 33.10
N TRP A 137 -0.30 -29.73 34.21
CA TRP A 137 -0.66 -28.85 35.32
C TRP A 137 0.38 -28.98 36.43
N ASP A 138 0.90 -27.84 36.88
CA ASP A 138 1.85 -27.74 37.98
C ASP A 138 1.35 -26.69 38.98
N SER A 139 1.02 -27.14 40.19
CA SER A 139 0.59 -26.26 41.29
C SER A 139 -0.56 -25.30 40.92
N GLY A 140 -1.51 -25.79 40.10
CA GLY A 140 -2.65 -24.99 39.62
C GLY A 140 -2.37 -24.11 38.40
N ASN A 141 -1.16 -24.15 37.85
CA ASN A 141 -0.78 -23.44 36.63
C ASN A 141 -0.64 -24.39 35.45
N LEU A 142 -1.15 -23.98 34.29
CA LEU A 142 -0.99 -24.69 33.03
C LEU A 142 0.39 -24.39 32.44
N ARG A 143 1.13 -25.47 32.19
CA ARG A 143 2.39 -25.50 31.46
C ARG A 143 2.17 -26.21 30.12
N VAL A 144 2.83 -25.72 29.09
CA VAL A 144 2.74 -26.27 27.74
C VAL A 144 4.15 -26.56 27.25
N PHE A 145 4.32 -27.73 26.68
CA PHE A 145 5.57 -28.19 26.11
C PHE A 145 5.38 -28.56 24.65
N PHE A 146 6.44 -28.40 23.88
CA PHE A 146 6.54 -28.84 22.50
C PHE A 146 7.67 -29.85 22.37
N GLY A 147 7.59 -30.70 21.36
CA GLY A 147 8.63 -31.67 21.01
C GLY A 147 8.65 -31.89 19.51
N LYS A 148 9.77 -32.39 18.99
CA LYS A 148 9.81 -32.87 17.61
C LYS A 148 9.02 -34.18 17.53
N HIS A 149 8.25 -34.37 16.46
CA HIS A 149 7.44 -35.58 16.35
C HIS A 149 8.31 -36.84 16.35
N GLY A 150 7.96 -37.81 17.20
CA GLY A 150 8.72 -39.05 17.39
C GLY A 150 9.99 -38.91 18.24
N ASP A 151 10.28 -37.73 18.77
CA ASP A 151 11.36 -37.48 19.74
C ASP A 151 10.83 -37.55 21.19
N SER A 152 11.68 -37.94 22.14
CA SER A 152 11.34 -37.94 23.56
C SER A 152 11.67 -36.61 24.24
N GLU A 153 12.53 -35.79 23.65
CA GLU A 153 12.88 -34.48 24.20
C GLU A 153 11.73 -33.48 24.06
N GLN A 154 11.41 -32.82 25.16
CA GLN A 154 10.40 -31.78 25.26
C GLN A 154 11.05 -30.48 25.71
N TYR A 155 10.54 -29.36 25.21
CA TYR A 155 10.95 -28.02 25.60
C TYR A 155 9.74 -27.15 25.89
N ASP A 156 9.96 -26.12 26.70
CA ASP A 156 8.92 -25.21 27.16
C ASP A 156 8.38 -24.34 26.01
N ILE A 157 7.08 -24.01 26.05
CA ILE A 157 6.40 -23.14 25.09
C ILE A 157 7.11 -21.80 24.84
N SER A 158 7.83 -21.25 25.82
CA SER A 158 8.59 -20.00 25.63
C SER A 158 9.69 -20.12 24.57
N ALA A 159 10.26 -21.32 24.38
CA ALA A 159 11.30 -21.60 23.39
C ALA A 159 10.74 -21.93 21.99
N GLU A 160 9.45 -22.22 21.87
CA GLU A 160 8.80 -22.48 20.58
C GLU A 160 8.61 -21.17 19.78
N ALA A 161 8.55 -21.25 18.45
CA ALA A 161 8.31 -20.10 17.60
C ALA A 161 6.88 -19.51 17.78
N SER A 162 6.76 -18.18 17.91
CA SER A 162 5.47 -17.48 18.03
C SER A 162 4.45 -17.87 16.96
N GLY A 163 4.92 -18.14 15.74
CA GLY A 163 4.06 -18.55 14.63
C GLY A 163 3.29 -19.83 14.92
N LEU A 164 3.95 -20.87 15.46
CA LEU A 164 3.28 -22.13 15.74
C LEU A 164 2.28 -21.98 16.91
N ILE A 165 2.65 -21.23 17.95
CA ILE A 165 1.76 -20.94 19.08
C ILE A 165 0.51 -20.19 18.62
N ASN A 166 0.67 -19.19 17.74
CA ASN A 166 -0.44 -18.48 17.11
C ASN A 166 -1.34 -19.42 16.31
N LEU A 167 -0.74 -20.32 15.51
CA LEU A 167 -1.49 -21.29 14.73
C LEU A 167 -2.30 -22.23 15.63
N VAL A 168 -1.71 -22.75 16.70
CA VAL A 168 -2.38 -23.61 17.70
C VAL A 168 -3.58 -22.90 18.33
N SER A 169 -3.38 -21.66 18.77
CA SER A 169 -4.46 -20.84 19.35
C SER A 169 -5.62 -20.65 18.38
N ILE A 170 -5.34 -20.32 17.12
CA ILE A 170 -6.39 -20.12 16.11
C ILE A 170 -7.09 -21.45 15.78
N LEU A 171 -6.35 -22.54 15.55
CA LEU A 171 -6.94 -23.86 15.25
C LEU A 171 -7.83 -24.37 16.38
N ALA A 172 -7.42 -24.19 17.64
CA ALA A 172 -8.24 -24.56 18.79
C ALA A 172 -9.58 -23.79 18.79
N ALA A 173 -9.56 -22.48 18.53
CA ALA A 173 -10.78 -21.67 18.42
C ALA A 173 -11.64 -22.05 17.19
N LEU A 174 -11.01 -22.40 16.06
CA LEU A 174 -11.71 -22.87 14.85
C LEU A 174 -12.40 -24.23 15.06
N TYR A 175 -11.87 -25.09 15.93
CA TYR A 175 -12.41 -26.43 16.17
C TYR A 175 -13.30 -26.55 17.41
N ASP A 176 -13.30 -25.57 18.31
CA ASP A 176 -14.18 -25.55 19.48
C ASP A 176 -15.64 -25.35 19.07
N ASP A 177 -16.44 -26.41 19.06
CA ASP A 177 -17.85 -26.36 18.68
C ASP A 177 -18.75 -25.60 19.68
N GLU A 178 -18.25 -25.12 20.81
CA GLU A 178 -19.00 -24.18 21.66
C GLU A 178 -19.01 -22.76 21.09
N VAL A 179 -18.08 -22.44 20.17
CA VAL A 179 -17.96 -21.13 19.53
C VAL A 179 -18.80 -21.08 18.25
N GLY A 180 -19.79 -20.18 18.18
CA GLY A 180 -20.61 -19.97 16.98
C GLY A 180 -20.10 -18.81 16.11
N VAL A 181 -19.52 -17.80 16.76
CA VAL A 181 -18.95 -16.62 16.10
C VAL A 181 -17.50 -16.48 16.53
N LEU A 182 -16.60 -16.38 15.55
CA LEU A 182 -15.17 -16.21 15.77
C LEU A 182 -14.68 -14.93 15.12
N LEU A 183 -14.10 -14.05 15.92
CA LEU A 183 -13.44 -12.82 15.49
C LEU A 183 -11.93 -12.99 15.63
N ILE A 184 -11.16 -12.82 14.54
CA ILE A 184 -9.69 -13.03 14.54
C ILE A 184 -8.99 -11.76 14.05
N ASP A 185 -8.26 -11.08 14.93
CA ASP A 185 -7.48 -9.90 14.57
C ASP A 185 -6.05 -10.30 14.17
N GLU A 186 -5.65 -9.94 12.97
CA GLU A 186 -4.35 -10.25 12.34
C GLU A 186 -3.96 -11.74 12.46
N PRO A 187 -4.71 -12.68 11.83
CA PRO A 187 -4.39 -14.11 11.85
C PRO A 187 -2.99 -14.42 11.32
N GLU A 188 -2.41 -13.55 10.49
CA GLU A 188 -1.10 -13.70 9.85
C GLU A 188 0.11 -13.48 10.78
N VAL A 189 -0.08 -12.90 11.98
CA VAL A 189 1.04 -12.46 12.84
C VAL A 189 1.99 -13.63 13.14
N SER A 190 3.27 -13.40 12.88
CA SER A 190 4.37 -14.37 13.05
C SER A 190 4.25 -15.66 12.21
N LEU A 191 3.31 -15.73 11.26
CA LEU A 191 3.16 -16.88 10.35
C LEU A 191 3.91 -16.65 9.03
N HIS A 192 4.68 -17.64 8.61
CA HIS A 192 5.24 -17.68 7.26
C HIS A 192 4.12 -17.73 6.19
N PRO A 193 4.27 -17.11 5.00
CA PRO A 193 3.24 -17.07 3.95
C PRO A 193 2.56 -18.41 3.60
N GLN A 194 3.29 -19.52 3.63
CA GLN A 194 2.74 -20.86 3.39
C GLN A 194 1.72 -21.26 4.46
N LEU A 195 2.01 -20.95 5.74
CA LEU A 195 1.11 -21.22 6.86
C LEU A 195 -0.13 -20.34 6.83
N GLN A 196 0.00 -19.10 6.33
CA GLN A 196 -1.13 -18.20 6.12
C GLN A 196 -2.12 -18.79 5.11
N THR A 197 -1.60 -19.36 4.01
CA THR A 197 -2.42 -20.06 2.98
C THR A 197 -3.13 -21.29 3.55
N PHE A 198 -2.44 -22.09 4.38
CA PHE A 198 -3.07 -23.21 5.09
C PHE A 198 -4.20 -22.72 6.00
N LEU A 199 -3.91 -21.71 6.83
CA LEU A 199 -4.85 -21.18 7.80
C LEU A 199 -6.12 -20.59 7.15
N ILE A 200 -5.99 -19.82 6.06
CA ILE A 200 -7.16 -19.27 5.38
C ILE A 200 -8.05 -20.37 4.78
N ASN A 201 -7.46 -21.48 4.30
CA ASN A 201 -8.24 -22.62 3.82
C ASN A 201 -9.01 -23.31 4.96
N GLU A 202 -8.40 -23.45 6.15
CA GLU A 202 -9.09 -23.95 7.34
C GLU A 202 -10.20 -23.00 7.81
N ILE A 203 -9.98 -21.69 7.78
CA ILE A 203 -11.00 -20.69 8.10
C ILE A 203 -12.18 -20.80 7.13
N ILE A 204 -11.92 -20.90 5.82
CA ILE A 204 -12.97 -21.02 4.81
C ILE A 204 -13.74 -22.34 4.97
N SER A 205 -13.05 -23.44 5.29
CA SER A 205 -13.67 -24.77 5.39
C SER A 205 -14.70 -24.87 6.52
N ILE A 206 -14.51 -24.11 7.60
CA ILE A 206 -15.41 -24.06 8.78
C ILE A 206 -16.39 -22.87 8.77
N SER A 207 -16.17 -21.88 7.90
CA SER A 207 -17.06 -20.72 7.77
C SER A 207 -18.45 -21.13 7.24
N GLY A 208 -19.52 -20.55 7.79
CA GLY A 208 -20.91 -20.80 7.39
C GLY A 208 -21.95 -20.09 8.29
N ASP A 209 -23.20 -20.58 8.27
CA ASP A 209 -24.22 -20.14 9.23
C ASP A 209 -23.89 -20.69 10.62
N TYR A 210 -23.82 -19.83 11.62
CA TYR A 210 -23.46 -20.21 12.99
C TYR A 210 -24.54 -21.05 13.70
N GLU A 211 -25.74 -21.16 13.12
CA GLU A 211 -26.79 -22.10 13.57
C GLU A 211 -26.49 -23.55 13.20
N ASP A 212 -25.70 -23.81 12.16
CA ASP A 212 -25.15 -25.14 11.91
C ASP A 212 -24.04 -25.41 12.93
N LYS A 213 -24.20 -26.49 13.71
CA LYS A 213 -23.28 -26.89 14.78
C LYS A 213 -21.84 -27.07 14.29
N HIS A 214 -21.65 -27.45 13.03
CA HIS A 214 -20.33 -27.69 12.43
C HIS A 214 -19.73 -26.46 11.74
N ARG A 215 -20.48 -25.36 11.67
CA ARG A 215 -20.07 -24.12 11.02
C ARG A 215 -19.93 -22.99 12.02
N LYS A 216 -19.24 -21.93 11.60
CA LYS A 216 -19.07 -20.70 12.36
C LYS A 216 -19.22 -19.50 11.45
N MET A 217 -19.72 -18.41 12.01
CA MET A 217 -19.52 -17.10 11.42
C MET A 217 -18.11 -16.62 11.80
N VAL A 218 -17.27 -16.35 10.80
CA VAL A 218 -15.91 -15.86 11.00
C VAL A 218 -15.78 -14.44 10.49
N ILE A 219 -15.28 -13.56 11.35
CA ILE A 219 -14.92 -12.18 11.00
C ILE A 219 -13.42 -12.04 11.25
N MET A 220 -12.64 -11.75 10.23
CA MET A 220 -11.20 -11.55 10.41
C MET A 220 -10.75 -10.19 9.91
N ALA A 221 -9.77 -9.59 10.58
CA ALA A 221 -9.07 -8.41 10.09
C ALA A 221 -7.64 -8.77 9.73
N THR A 222 -7.18 -8.32 8.56
CA THR A 222 -5.86 -8.67 8.05
C THR A 222 -5.25 -7.51 7.28
N HIS A 223 -3.93 -7.42 7.35
CA HIS A 223 -3.07 -6.62 6.48
C HIS A 223 -2.24 -7.50 5.51
N SER A 224 -2.45 -8.82 5.52
CA SER A 224 -1.73 -9.76 4.65
C SER A 224 -2.46 -10.04 3.34
N ILE A 225 -1.71 -9.93 2.23
CA ILE A 225 -2.15 -10.33 0.89
C ILE A 225 -2.50 -11.82 0.79
N ASN A 226 -1.85 -12.68 1.58
CA ASN A 226 -2.05 -14.14 1.52
C ASN A 226 -3.35 -14.57 2.20
N MET A 227 -3.93 -13.72 3.05
CA MET A 227 -5.23 -13.95 3.68
C MET A 227 -6.40 -13.54 2.77
N ILE A 228 -6.12 -12.88 1.64
CA ILE A 228 -7.13 -12.46 0.67
C ILE A 228 -7.35 -13.56 -0.36
N ASN A 229 -8.43 -14.33 -0.19
CA ASN A 229 -8.82 -15.39 -1.10
C ASN A 229 -10.03 -14.99 -1.97
N ILE A 230 -9.78 -14.25 -3.04
CA ILE A 230 -10.80 -13.87 -4.03
C ILE A 230 -10.66 -14.80 -5.23
N LYS A 231 -11.65 -15.67 -5.46
CA LYS A 231 -11.68 -16.62 -6.58
C LYS A 231 -12.58 -16.16 -7.72
N ASP A 232 -13.64 -15.42 -7.41
CA ASP A 232 -14.62 -14.91 -8.36
C ASP A 232 -15.30 -13.65 -7.80
N THR A 233 -16.17 -13.00 -8.59
CA THR A 233 -16.81 -11.75 -8.19
C THR A 233 -17.86 -11.91 -7.09
N SER A 234 -18.41 -13.10 -6.87
CA SER A 234 -19.47 -13.33 -5.86
C SER A 234 -18.95 -13.25 -4.42
N VAL A 235 -17.64 -13.42 -4.21
CA VAL A 235 -17.04 -13.31 -2.87
C VAL A 235 -16.63 -11.88 -2.50
N LEU A 236 -16.54 -10.96 -3.47
CA LEU A 236 -16.16 -9.56 -3.22
C LEU A 236 -17.02 -8.84 -2.17
N PRO A 237 -18.35 -9.06 -2.09
CA PRO A 237 -19.19 -8.49 -1.04
C PRO A 237 -18.86 -8.96 0.39
N ASN A 238 -18.04 -10.01 0.56
CA ASN A 238 -17.59 -10.46 1.88
C ASN A 238 -16.37 -9.67 2.40
N PHE A 239 -15.80 -8.78 1.59
CA PHE A 239 -14.65 -7.96 1.95
C PHE A 239 -15.07 -6.54 2.30
N VAL A 240 -14.55 -6.03 3.41
CA VAL A 240 -14.77 -4.66 3.88
C VAL A 240 -13.42 -3.93 3.87
N PHE A 241 -13.35 -2.86 3.09
CA PHE A 241 -12.12 -2.11 2.83
C PHE A 241 -12.06 -0.87 3.72
N PHE A 242 -11.05 -0.84 4.58
CA PHE A 242 -10.74 0.25 5.48
C PHE A 242 -9.62 1.11 4.90
N SER A 243 -9.72 2.43 5.12
CA SER A 243 -8.70 3.41 4.76
C SER A 243 -8.22 4.15 6.01
N ASP A 244 -7.01 4.69 5.97
CA ASP A 244 -6.37 5.44 7.05
C ASP A 244 -6.74 6.94 7.07
N ASP A 245 -7.64 7.37 6.19
CA ASP A 245 -8.06 8.76 6.03
C ASP A 245 -9.31 9.14 6.82
N GLY A 246 -9.73 8.29 7.76
CA GLY A 246 -10.90 8.49 8.63
C GLY A 246 -12.25 8.32 7.92
N LYS A 247 -12.26 7.95 6.63
CA LYS A 247 -13.51 7.63 5.92
C LYS A 247 -14.12 6.34 6.44
N LEU A 248 -15.44 6.24 6.27
CA LEU A 248 -16.18 5.02 6.56
C LEU A 248 -15.62 3.86 5.70
N PRO A 249 -15.61 2.64 6.25
CA PRO A 249 -15.21 1.47 5.48
C PRO A 249 -16.16 1.26 4.29
N MET A 250 -15.59 0.79 3.18
CA MET A 250 -16.31 0.52 1.94
C MET A 250 -16.54 -0.97 1.76
N GLN A 251 -17.74 -1.35 1.37
CA GLN A 251 -18.11 -2.73 1.07
C GLN A 251 -18.86 -2.74 -0.26
N ILE A 252 -18.59 -3.75 -1.10
CA ILE A 252 -19.28 -3.88 -2.38
C ILE A 252 -20.66 -4.49 -2.15
N GLU A 253 -21.68 -3.85 -2.69
CA GLU A 253 -23.05 -4.36 -2.67
C GLU A 253 -23.17 -5.66 -3.48
N PRO A 254 -23.83 -6.72 -2.96
CA PRO A 254 -23.97 -8.00 -3.67
C PRO A 254 -24.65 -7.89 -5.05
N ASN A 255 -25.54 -6.91 -5.20
CA ASN A 255 -26.32 -6.70 -6.42
C ASN A 255 -25.73 -5.62 -7.34
N ALA A 256 -24.49 -5.17 -7.09
CA ALA A 256 -23.82 -4.19 -7.94
C ALA A 256 -23.73 -4.70 -9.39
N GLU A 257 -24.27 -3.92 -10.35
CA GLU A 257 -24.30 -4.28 -11.78
C GLU A 257 -22.88 -4.57 -12.31
N GLU A 258 -21.90 -3.86 -11.75
CA GLU A 258 -20.49 -4.01 -12.02
C GLU A 258 -19.98 -5.45 -11.90
N LEU A 259 -20.47 -6.21 -10.91
CA LEU A 259 -20.04 -7.58 -10.63
C LEU A 259 -20.43 -8.57 -11.74
N SER A 260 -21.43 -8.23 -12.55
CA SER A 260 -21.87 -9.03 -13.70
C SER A 260 -21.01 -8.81 -14.96
N ASN A 261 -20.22 -7.72 -14.99
CA ASN A 261 -19.41 -7.35 -16.14
C ASN A 261 -18.35 -8.42 -16.47
N ARG A 262 -18.28 -8.84 -17.75
CA ARG A 262 -17.33 -9.88 -18.20
C ARG A 262 -15.88 -9.46 -17.99
N LYS A 263 -15.49 -8.23 -18.35
CA LYS A 263 -14.11 -7.74 -18.18
C LYS A 263 -13.69 -7.75 -16.70
N LEU A 264 -14.61 -7.40 -15.80
CA LEU A 264 -14.34 -7.45 -14.35
C LEU A 264 -14.19 -8.88 -13.85
N ARG A 265 -15.06 -9.81 -14.29
CA ARG A 265 -14.92 -11.24 -13.94
C ARG A 265 -13.60 -11.83 -14.42
N ASP A 266 -13.19 -11.50 -15.64
CA ASP A 266 -11.92 -11.95 -16.22
C ASP A 266 -10.70 -11.36 -15.49
N LEU A 267 -10.79 -10.12 -14.97
CA LEU A 267 -9.79 -9.52 -14.10
C LEU A 267 -9.74 -10.24 -12.74
N VAL A 268 -10.90 -10.41 -12.10
CA VAL A 268 -11.00 -11.02 -10.76
C VAL A 268 -10.46 -12.45 -10.74
N GLY A 269 -10.78 -13.24 -11.77
CA GLY A 269 -10.26 -14.60 -11.92
C GLY A 269 -8.74 -14.69 -12.12
N ARG A 270 -8.08 -13.56 -12.43
CA ARG A 270 -6.62 -13.47 -12.65
C ARG A 270 -5.91 -12.57 -11.65
N LEU A 271 -6.56 -12.16 -10.55
CA LEU A 271 -5.96 -11.31 -9.53
C LEU A 271 -4.72 -11.97 -8.92
N GLY A 272 -3.54 -11.51 -9.36
CA GLY A 272 -2.26 -11.89 -8.78
C GLY A 272 -1.98 -11.16 -7.46
N GLN A 273 -0.84 -11.49 -6.84
CA GLN A 273 -0.42 -10.86 -5.58
C GLN A 273 -0.26 -9.34 -5.71
N ILE A 274 0.29 -8.85 -6.82
CA ILE A 274 0.50 -7.41 -7.05
C ILE A 274 -0.81 -6.62 -7.06
N HIS A 275 -1.89 -7.21 -7.57
CA HIS A 275 -3.23 -6.61 -7.56
C HIS A 275 -3.80 -6.54 -6.14
N LYS A 276 -3.57 -7.58 -5.32
CA LYS A 276 -4.02 -7.61 -3.92
C LYS A 276 -3.27 -6.61 -3.06
N THR A 277 -1.99 -6.36 -3.33
CA THR A 277 -1.23 -5.30 -2.66
C THR A 277 -1.88 -3.93 -2.86
N ALA A 278 -2.42 -3.66 -4.07
CA ALA A 278 -3.13 -2.41 -4.35
C ALA A 278 -4.42 -2.20 -3.52
N PHE A 279 -5.00 -3.25 -2.90
CA PHE A 279 -6.13 -3.09 -1.98
C PHE A 279 -5.74 -2.40 -0.66
N PHE A 280 -4.46 -2.41 -0.31
CA PHE A 280 -3.93 -1.71 0.87
C PHE A 280 -3.52 -0.27 0.54
N ALA A 281 -3.25 0.03 -0.73
CA ALA A 281 -2.95 1.37 -1.18
C ALA A 281 -4.18 2.27 -1.14
N LYS A 282 -3.99 3.58 -0.94
CA LYS A 282 -5.02 4.61 -1.07
C LYS A 282 -5.19 5.03 -2.53
N ARG A 283 -4.06 5.11 -3.25
CA ARG A 283 -3.98 5.62 -4.63
C ARG A 283 -3.11 4.71 -5.48
N PRO A 284 -3.60 3.56 -5.95
CA PRO A 284 -2.79 2.70 -6.79
C PRO A 284 -2.46 3.40 -8.12
N LEU A 285 -1.17 3.41 -8.49
CA LEU A 285 -0.69 3.91 -9.78
C LEU A 285 -0.69 2.74 -10.78
N LEU A 286 -1.67 2.73 -11.66
CA LEU A 286 -1.81 1.73 -12.70
C LEU A 286 -0.90 2.08 -13.86
N VAL A 287 -0.05 1.14 -14.26
CA VAL A 287 0.86 1.27 -15.41
C VAL A 287 0.58 0.17 -16.42
N GLU A 288 0.93 0.36 -17.69
CA GLU A 288 0.53 -0.56 -18.75
C GLU A 288 1.18 -1.95 -18.61
N GLY A 289 2.47 -2.02 -18.31
CA GLY A 289 3.20 -3.27 -18.16
C GLY A 289 4.37 -3.24 -17.18
N ILE A 290 5.15 -4.32 -17.21
CA ILE A 290 6.27 -4.54 -16.29
C ILE A 290 7.38 -3.51 -16.52
N SER A 291 7.72 -3.19 -17.78
CA SER A 291 8.76 -2.21 -18.11
C SER A 291 8.47 -0.84 -17.49
N ASP A 292 7.22 -0.39 -17.56
CA ASP A 292 6.76 0.85 -16.95
C ASP A 292 6.96 0.82 -15.44
N SER A 293 6.59 -0.30 -14.80
CA SER A 293 6.74 -0.46 -13.36
C SER A 293 8.20 -0.42 -12.92
N LEU A 294 9.13 -0.99 -13.70
CA LEU A 294 10.56 -0.96 -13.39
C LEU A 294 11.11 0.47 -13.38
N LEU A 295 10.81 1.26 -14.41
CA LEU A 295 11.21 2.66 -14.47
C LEU A 295 10.56 3.51 -13.38
N CYS A 296 9.27 3.29 -13.12
CA CYS A 296 8.57 4.01 -12.05
C CYS A 296 9.20 3.76 -10.68
N ASN A 297 9.54 2.50 -10.36
CA ASN A 297 10.23 2.18 -9.10
C ASN A 297 11.63 2.82 -9.05
N TYR A 298 12.38 2.76 -10.15
CA TYR A 298 13.70 3.42 -10.22
C TYR A 298 13.61 4.93 -9.96
N PHE A 299 12.62 5.62 -10.53
CA PHE A 299 12.44 7.04 -10.30
C PHE A 299 11.87 7.39 -8.92
N ASP A 300 11.05 6.51 -8.32
CA ASP A 300 10.64 6.65 -6.92
C ASP A 300 11.86 6.66 -5.98
N ASP A 301 12.78 5.70 -6.17
CA ASP A 301 14.01 5.60 -5.38
C ASP A 301 14.96 6.76 -5.67
N ARG A 302 15.24 7.04 -6.95
CA ARG A 302 16.21 8.07 -7.36
C ARG A 302 15.83 9.47 -6.88
N PHE A 303 14.55 9.82 -6.95
CA PHE A 303 14.07 11.15 -6.58
C PHE A 303 13.48 11.21 -5.17
N GLU A 304 13.53 10.10 -4.43
CA GLU A 304 13.01 9.95 -3.07
C GLU A 304 11.55 10.41 -2.96
N LEU A 305 10.70 9.88 -3.84
CA LEU A 305 9.28 10.27 -3.88
C LEU A 305 8.47 9.54 -2.79
N TYR A 306 9.01 8.44 -2.25
CA TYR A 306 8.44 7.65 -1.16
C TYR A 306 6.98 7.24 -1.43
N LEU A 307 6.69 6.74 -2.62
CA LEU A 307 5.32 6.39 -3.04
C LEU A 307 4.64 5.41 -2.07
N GLY A 308 5.38 4.45 -1.51
CA GLY A 308 4.83 3.52 -0.51
C GLY A 308 4.31 4.22 0.74
N ILE A 309 5.03 5.22 1.26
CA ILE A 309 4.63 6.01 2.44
C ILE A 309 3.42 6.89 2.10
N ALA A 310 3.37 7.39 0.86
CA ALA A 310 2.22 8.13 0.34
C ALA A 310 0.94 7.29 0.18
N GLY A 311 1.01 5.99 0.43
CA GLY A 311 -0.11 5.06 0.20
C GLY A 311 -0.35 4.82 -1.30
N THR A 312 0.69 4.92 -2.12
CA THR A 312 0.68 4.62 -3.55
C THR A 312 1.38 3.28 -3.79
N GLN A 313 0.74 2.42 -4.57
CA GLN A 313 1.32 1.16 -5.04
C GLN A 313 1.30 1.14 -6.56
N ILE A 314 2.46 0.90 -7.18
CA ILE A 314 2.55 0.71 -8.63
C ILE A 314 1.96 -0.67 -8.97
N LEU A 315 1.02 -0.70 -9.92
CA LEU A 315 0.31 -1.89 -10.37
C LEU A 315 0.35 -1.99 -11.91
N PRO A 316 1.14 -2.92 -12.48
CA PRO A 316 1.05 -3.22 -13.90
C PRO A 316 -0.27 -3.94 -14.22
N VAL A 317 -0.99 -3.51 -15.26
CA VAL A 317 -2.31 -4.07 -15.62
C VAL A 317 -2.30 -4.98 -16.85
N ASP A 318 -1.12 -5.32 -17.38
CA ASP A 318 -0.92 -6.22 -18.53
C ASP A 318 -1.69 -5.77 -19.79
N GLY A 319 -1.55 -4.48 -20.13
CA GLY A 319 -2.05 -3.88 -21.37
C GLY A 319 -3.27 -2.96 -21.18
N LYS A 320 -3.40 -1.98 -22.07
CA LYS A 320 -4.40 -0.90 -21.95
C LYS A 320 -5.86 -1.35 -21.79
N GLY A 321 -6.24 -2.49 -22.35
CA GLY A 321 -7.61 -3.01 -22.28
C GLY A 321 -8.08 -3.37 -20.87
N GLN A 322 -7.16 -3.52 -19.90
CA GLN A 322 -7.48 -3.84 -18.51
C GLN A 322 -7.68 -2.60 -17.62
N PHE A 323 -7.18 -1.42 -18.01
CA PHE A 323 -7.34 -0.19 -17.22
C PHE A 323 -8.80 0.05 -16.77
N PRO A 324 -9.83 -0.02 -17.65
CA PRO A 324 -11.19 0.27 -17.22
C PRO A 324 -11.73 -0.68 -16.16
N ALA A 325 -11.43 -1.98 -16.27
CA ALA A 325 -11.87 -2.97 -15.29
C ALA A 325 -11.17 -2.76 -13.94
N THR A 326 -9.87 -2.49 -13.96
CA THR A 326 -9.06 -2.27 -12.75
C THR A 326 -9.44 -0.96 -12.05
N VAL A 327 -9.57 0.15 -12.78
CA VAL A 327 -10.02 1.44 -12.23
C VAL A 327 -11.38 1.29 -11.58
N LYS A 328 -12.31 0.60 -12.24
CA LYS A 328 -13.67 0.38 -11.74
C LYS A 328 -13.67 -0.43 -10.44
N LEU A 329 -12.94 -1.56 -10.40
CA LEU A 329 -12.77 -2.36 -9.19
C LEU A 329 -12.21 -1.52 -8.03
N MET A 330 -11.13 -0.78 -8.28
CA MET A 330 -10.46 0.05 -7.26
C MET A 330 -11.38 1.14 -6.71
N ARG A 331 -12.20 1.78 -7.56
CA ARG A 331 -13.19 2.76 -7.12
C ARG A 331 -14.31 2.15 -6.27
N MET A 332 -14.79 0.94 -6.64
CA MET A 332 -15.83 0.24 -5.86
C MET A 332 -15.39 -0.10 -4.44
N ILE A 333 -14.09 -0.30 -4.22
CA ILE A 333 -13.51 -0.56 -2.89
C ILE A 333 -12.98 0.71 -2.20
N GLY A 334 -13.37 1.90 -2.69
CA GLY A 334 -13.06 3.19 -2.08
C GLY A 334 -11.68 3.77 -2.38
N LYS A 335 -10.94 3.24 -3.36
CA LYS A 335 -9.62 3.78 -3.75
C LYS A 335 -9.73 4.83 -4.84
N THR A 336 -8.65 5.61 -4.99
CA THR A 336 -8.53 6.65 -6.02
C THR A 336 -7.39 6.31 -6.97
N PRO A 337 -7.61 5.43 -7.96
CA PRO A 337 -6.58 4.98 -8.87
C PRO A 337 -6.06 6.11 -9.76
N ILE A 338 -4.77 6.04 -10.09
CA ILE A 338 -4.07 6.91 -11.02
C ILE A 338 -3.66 6.04 -12.20
N VAL A 339 -3.71 6.54 -13.43
CA VAL A 339 -3.32 5.80 -14.63
C VAL A 339 -2.15 6.51 -15.29
N LEU A 340 -1.13 5.73 -15.65
CA LEU A 340 -0.08 6.10 -16.60
C LEU A 340 -0.16 5.12 -17.76
N ALA A 341 -0.60 5.60 -18.92
CA ALA A 341 -0.82 4.76 -20.10
C ALA A 341 0.00 5.24 -21.30
N ASP A 342 0.29 4.33 -22.23
CA ASP A 342 0.89 4.67 -23.51
C ASP A 342 -0.03 5.62 -24.31
N LEU A 343 0.56 6.33 -25.27
CA LEU A 343 -0.17 7.26 -26.13
C LEU A 343 -1.35 6.61 -26.88
N ASP A 344 -1.24 5.31 -27.17
CA ASP A 344 -2.27 4.59 -27.91
C ASP A 344 -3.54 4.29 -27.10
N ALA A 345 -3.51 4.46 -25.78
CA ALA A 345 -4.68 4.45 -24.91
C ALA A 345 -5.54 5.72 -25.08
N PHE A 346 -4.92 6.81 -25.54
CA PHE A 346 -5.64 8.01 -25.94
C PHE A 346 -6.14 7.91 -27.39
N ILE A 347 -5.37 7.33 -28.32
CA ILE A 347 -5.68 7.44 -29.76
C ILE A 347 -6.75 6.44 -30.20
N ASP A 348 -6.61 5.17 -29.82
CA ASP A 348 -7.39 4.08 -30.40
C ASP A 348 -8.88 4.13 -30.04
N ASP A 349 -9.17 4.46 -28.79
CA ASP A 349 -10.52 4.54 -28.24
C ASP A 349 -10.56 5.60 -27.12
N ASN A 350 -11.71 5.72 -26.46
CA ASN A 350 -11.90 6.65 -25.34
C ASN A 350 -12.07 5.91 -24.00
N ASP A 351 -11.83 4.60 -23.94
CA ASP A 351 -12.19 3.77 -22.79
C ASP A 351 -11.47 4.24 -21.52
N VAL A 352 -10.17 4.56 -21.62
CA VAL A 352 -9.37 5.06 -20.48
C VAL A 352 -9.75 6.49 -20.13
N VAL A 353 -9.80 7.37 -21.14
CA VAL A 353 -10.03 8.81 -20.95
C VAL A 353 -11.41 9.08 -20.33
N ASN A 354 -12.45 8.37 -20.80
CA ASN A 354 -13.81 8.52 -20.30
C ASN A 354 -13.96 8.22 -18.80
N LEU A 355 -13.04 7.46 -18.20
CA LEU A 355 -13.04 7.19 -16.76
C LEU A 355 -12.73 8.43 -15.93
N PHE A 356 -12.08 9.44 -16.51
CA PHE A 356 -11.55 10.61 -15.80
C PHE A 356 -12.15 11.93 -16.28
N VAL A 357 -12.70 11.98 -17.49
CA VAL A 357 -13.32 13.18 -18.06
C VAL A 357 -14.43 13.78 -17.19
N ASN A 358 -15.12 12.94 -16.43
CA ASN A 358 -16.22 13.37 -15.56
C ASN A 358 -15.81 13.77 -14.14
N GLU A 359 -14.53 13.61 -13.78
CA GLU A 359 -14.00 13.98 -12.47
C GLU A 359 -14.03 15.50 -12.25
N GLU A 360 -14.36 15.93 -11.04
CA GLU A 360 -14.53 17.37 -10.72
C GLU A 360 -13.24 18.17 -10.94
N LEU A 361 -12.09 17.59 -10.61
CA LEU A 361 -10.78 18.24 -10.78
C LEU A 361 -10.45 18.48 -12.26
N ALA A 362 -10.71 17.49 -13.13
CA ALA A 362 -10.50 17.64 -14.56
C ALA A 362 -11.46 18.67 -15.18
N LYS A 363 -12.73 18.68 -14.76
CA LYS A 363 -13.72 19.68 -15.20
C LYS A 363 -13.31 21.09 -14.80
N LYS A 364 -12.88 21.30 -13.55
CA LYS A 364 -12.40 22.59 -13.08
C LYS A 364 -11.20 23.07 -13.90
N LYS A 365 -10.24 22.18 -14.18
CA LYS A 365 -9.07 22.53 -14.99
C LYS A 365 -9.43 22.87 -16.43
N ALA A 366 -10.33 22.10 -17.04
CA ALA A 366 -10.83 22.38 -18.39
C ALA A 366 -11.56 23.74 -18.48
N LEU A 367 -12.32 24.10 -17.44
CA LEU A 367 -12.98 25.41 -17.33
C LEU A 367 -11.99 26.58 -17.26
N GLU A 368 -10.85 26.42 -16.56
CA GLU A 368 -9.78 27.44 -16.54
C GLU A 368 -9.24 27.73 -17.95
N PHE A 369 -9.29 26.73 -18.84
CA PHE A 369 -8.89 26.85 -20.24
C PHE A 369 -10.05 27.19 -21.20
N GLY A 370 -11.25 27.50 -20.67
CA GLY A 370 -12.41 27.90 -21.48
C GLY A 370 -13.22 26.76 -22.07
N HIS A 371 -13.06 25.52 -21.57
CA HIS A 371 -13.80 24.35 -22.05
C HIS A 371 -14.83 23.87 -21.01
N ALA A 372 -16.12 24.04 -21.31
CA ALA A 372 -17.21 23.68 -20.40
C ALA A 372 -17.46 22.17 -20.27
N ASP A 373 -17.22 21.41 -21.34
CA ASP A 373 -17.41 19.95 -21.36
C ASP A 373 -16.16 19.28 -21.94
N LEU A 374 -15.47 18.56 -21.07
CA LEU A 374 -14.22 17.87 -21.41
C LEU A 374 -14.46 16.68 -22.37
N SER A 375 -15.63 16.03 -22.34
CA SER A 375 -15.99 14.95 -23.28
C SER A 375 -16.15 15.50 -24.69
N VAL A 376 -16.82 16.64 -24.81
CA VAL A 376 -16.97 17.36 -26.08
C VAL A 376 -15.61 17.84 -26.58
N PHE A 377 -14.76 18.33 -25.68
CA PHE A 377 -13.41 18.76 -26.03
C PHE A 377 -12.55 17.62 -26.60
N VAL A 378 -12.54 16.44 -25.95
CA VAL A 378 -11.89 15.22 -26.44
C VAL A 378 -12.39 14.85 -27.83
N ARG A 379 -13.70 14.81 -28.03
CA ARG A 379 -14.32 14.46 -29.32
C ARG A 379 -13.92 15.43 -30.42
N ASN A 380 -13.96 16.73 -30.16
CA ASN A 380 -13.61 17.76 -31.13
C ASN A 380 -12.13 17.67 -31.52
N ILE A 381 -11.21 17.55 -30.54
CA ILE A 381 -9.78 17.38 -30.82
C ILE A 381 -9.53 16.14 -31.67
N LYS A 382 -10.13 14.99 -31.32
CA LYS A 382 -9.96 13.75 -32.10
C LYS A 382 -10.51 13.87 -33.52
N SER A 383 -11.64 14.57 -33.70
CA SER A 383 -12.21 14.81 -35.03
C SER A 383 -11.26 15.65 -35.89
N ASP A 384 -10.78 16.77 -35.34
CA ASP A 384 -9.87 17.68 -36.04
C ASP A 384 -8.54 16.99 -36.37
N PHE A 385 -7.98 16.25 -35.41
CA PHE A 385 -6.78 15.44 -35.61
C PHE A 385 -6.96 14.39 -36.70
N ASN A 386 -8.07 13.64 -36.69
CA ASN A 386 -8.36 12.65 -37.72
C ASN A 386 -8.51 13.29 -39.11
N SER A 387 -9.12 14.47 -39.19
CA SER A 387 -9.23 15.23 -40.44
C SER A 387 -7.85 15.62 -40.96
N MET A 388 -6.97 16.09 -40.08
CA MET A 388 -5.59 16.46 -40.42
C MET A 388 -4.74 15.28 -40.87
N CYS A 389 -4.84 14.11 -40.22
CA CYS A 389 -4.11 12.91 -40.63
C CYS A 389 -4.47 12.40 -42.04
N ASN A 390 -5.63 12.81 -42.56
CA ASN A 390 -6.10 12.48 -43.91
C ASN A 390 -5.60 13.49 -44.97
N LYS A 391 -5.10 14.67 -44.58
CA LYS A 391 -4.45 15.61 -45.50
C LYS A 391 -3.10 15.03 -45.93
N GLN A 392 -2.69 15.30 -47.17
CA GLN A 392 -1.34 14.97 -47.64
C GLN A 392 -0.34 15.94 -47.03
N ASP A 393 0.70 15.40 -46.39
CA ASP A 393 1.83 16.14 -45.83
C ASP A 393 3.10 15.35 -46.12
N ASN A 394 3.90 15.83 -47.07
CA ASN A 394 5.05 15.10 -47.58
C ASN A 394 6.22 15.09 -46.57
N ILE A 395 6.31 16.13 -45.75
CA ILE A 395 7.34 16.26 -44.72
C ILE A 395 7.01 15.33 -43.56
N LEU A 396 5.77 15.37 -43.06
CA LEU A 396 5.31 14.52 -41.98
C LEU A 396 5.38 13.03 -42.37
N ASN A 397 5.09 12.68 -43.63
CA ASN A 397 5.26 11.32 -44.17
C ASN A 397 6.68 10.78 -43.97
N ASN A 398 7.72 11.61 -44.13
CA ASN A 398 9.10 11.19 -43.94
C ASN A 398 9.49 11.09 -42.45
N ILE A 399 8.81 11.82 -41.57
CA ILE A 399 9.13 11.85 -40.14
C ILE A 399 8.44 10.70 -39.40
N PHE A 400 7.12 10.54 -39.54
CA PHE A 400 6.40 9.51 -38.76
C PHE A 400 6.76 8.09 -39.18
N THR A 401 7.26 7.89 -40.40
CA THR A 401 7.68 6.57 -40.89
C THR A 401 8.89 6.01 -40.14
N ASN A 402 9.68 6.88 -39.49
CA ASN A 402 10.80 6.47 -38.66
C ASN A 402 10.42 6.13 -37.22
N HIS A 403 9.21 6.50 -36.77
CA HIS A 403 8.76 6.28 -35.41
C HIS A 403 8.46 4.80 -35.14
N SER A 404 8.70 4.35 -33.90
CA SER A 404 8.55 2.96 -33.45
C SER A 404 7.15 2.38 -33.75
N TYR A 405 6.09 3.15 -33.52
CA TYR A 405 4.72 2.75 -33.86
C TYR A 405 4.53 2.41 -35.34
N TRP A 406 5.14 3.16 -36.27
CA TRP A 406 4.99 2.89 -37.70
C TRP A 406 5.80 1.67 -38.16
N LYS A 407 7.00 1.51 -37.60
CA LYS A 407 7.88 0.37 -37.90
C LYS A 407 7.28 -0.96 -37.45
N LYS A 408 6.51 -0.96 -36.34
CA LYS A 408 5.86 -2.15 -35.76
C LYS A 408 4.53 -2.55 -36.42
N ARG A 409 4.13 -1.91 -37.52
CA ARG A 409 2.87 -2.22 -38.20
C ARG A 409 2.87 -3.64 -38.79
N GLU A 410 1.75 -4.33 -38.69
CA GLU A 410 1.46 -5.54 -39.49
C GLU A 410 0.74 -5.13 -40.78
N ASP A 411 1.03 -5.80 -41.90
CA ASP A 411 0.51 -5.48 -43.25
C ASP A 411 -0.99 -5.84 -43.42
N VAL A 412 -1.84 -5.29 -42.56
CA VAL A 412 -3.30 -5.36 -42.66
C VAL A 412 -3.85 -3.94 -42.77
N ASP A 413 -4.56 -3.64 -43.85
CA ASP A 413 -4.93 -2.27 -44.25
C ASP A 413 -5.61 -1.45 -43.14
N ASP A 414 -6.53 -2.04 -42.35
CA ASP A 414 -7.26 -1.33 -41.29
C ASP A 414 -6.39 -1.06 -40.04
N ILE A 415 -5.41 -1.93 -39.79
CA ILE A 415 -4.42 -1.80 -38.71
C ILE A 415 -3.39 -0.72 -39.06
N SER A 416 -3.02 -0.61 -40.34
CA SER A 416 -2.07 0.40 -40.83
C SER A 416 -2.50 1.85 -40.56
N SER A 417 -3.81 2.13 -40.62
CA SER A 417 -4.39 3.46 -40.36
C SER A 417 -4.26 3.87 -38.88
N LYS A 418 -4.39 2.92 -37.94
CA LYS A 418 -4.21 3.20 -36.51
C LYS A 418 -2.74 3.48 -36.18
N PHE A 419 -1.82 2.66 -36.69
CA PHE A 419 -0.38 2.87 -36.49
C PHE A 419 0.10 4.20 -37.08
N LYS A 420 -0.46 4.63 -38.23
CA LYS A 420 -0.21 5.97 -38.79
C LYS A 420 -0.54 7.07 -37.79
N LYS A 421 -1.76 7.05 -37.24
CA LYS A 421 -2.25 8.06 -36.29
C LYS A 421 -1.42 8.08 -35.01
N ARG A 422 -1.05 6.91 -34.49
CA ARG A 422 -0.16 6.78 -33.33
C ARG A 422 1.20 7.42 -33.56
N ALA A 423 1.83 7.11 -34.69
CA ALA A 423 3.13 7.68 -35.05
C ALA A 423 3.06 9.20 -35.26
N ILE A 424 2.04 9.70 -35.96
CA ILE A 424 1.86 11.15 -36.19
C ILE A 424 1.70 11.89 -34.87
N LEU A 425 0.88 11.39 -33.94
CA LEU A 425 0.66 12.09 -32.66
C LEU A 425 1.93 12.10 -31.80
N ALA A 426 2.66 10.99 -31.74
CA ALA A 426 3.93 10.92 -31.00
C ALA A 426 4.94 11.93 -31.56
N VAL A 427 5.13 11.94 -32.88
CA VAL A 427 6.01 12.88 -33.58
C VAL A 427 5.59 14.34 -33.35
N LEU A 428 4.28 14.63 -33.39
CA LEU A 428 3.75 15.98 -33.08
C LEU A 428 4.12 16.42 -31.67
N MET A 429 4.11 15.50 -30.70
CA MET A 429 4.46 15.78 -29.30
C MET A 429 5.96 15.95 -29.08
N GLU A 430 6.78 15.16 -29.78
CA GLU A 430 8.25 15.18 -29.67
C GLU A 430 8.89 16.44 -30.26
N ASN A 431 8.35 16.96 -31.37
CA ASN A 431 8.97 18.06 -32.11
C ASN A 431 8.62 19.42 -31.50
N SER A 432 9.54 20.39 -31.54
CA SER A 432 9.26 21.72 -31.02
C SER A 432 8.28 22.49 -31.92
N ASN A 433 7.62 23.52 -31.39
CA ASN A 433 6.74 24.35 -32.22
C ASN A 433 7.51 25.00 -33.38
N ALA A 434 8.81 25.31 -33.21
CA ALA A 434 9.63 25.87 -34.27
C ALA A 434 9.83 24.89 -35.43
N ASP A 435 9.99 23.60 -35.13
CA ASP A 435 10.14 22.56 -36.15
C ASP A 435 8.81 22.33 -36.88
N ILE A 436 7.70 22.31 -36.15
CA ILE A 436 6.35 22.04 -36.71
C ILE A 436 5.89 23.15 -37.66
N VAL A 437 6.30 24.41 -37.45
CA VAL A 437 5.99 25.52 -38.39
C VAL A 437 6.45 25.19 -39.82
N SER A 438 7.53 24.41 -39.96
CA SER A 438 8.08 24.04 -41.28
C SER A 438 7.31 22.94 -42.02
N TRP A 439 6.35 22.28 -41.36
CA TRP A 439 5.55 21.20 -41.95
C TRP A 439 4.39 21.74 -42.80
N ASP A 440 3.82 20.88 -43.66
CA ASP A 440 2.63 21.25 -44.40
C ASP A 440 1.45 21.47 -43.42
N ASN A 441 0.84 22.66 -43.44
CA ASN A 441 -0.18 23.08 -42.44
C ASN A 441 0.35 23.19 -40.99
N GLY A 442 1.63 23.57 -40.82
CA GLY A 442 2.28 23.68 -39.51
C GLY A 442 1.51 24.48 -38.44
N GLU A 443 0.88 25.60 -38.80
CA GLU A 443 0.07 26.38 -37.85
C GLU A 443 -1.16 25.61 -37.32
N GLU A 444 -1.83 24.84 -38.19
CA GLU A 444 -2.96 23.99 -37.80
C GLU A 444 -2.48 22.85 -36.86
N TRP A 445 -1.32 22.26 -37.15
CA TRP A 445 -0.68 21.25 -36.30
C TRP A 445 -0.30 21.81 -34.93
N ILE A 446 0.24 23.03 -34.86
CA ILE A 446 0.53 23.72 -33.59
C ILE A 446 -0.75 23.98 -32.81
N GLY A 447 -1.83 24.36 -33.49
CA GLY A 447 -3.15 24.53 -32.88
C GLY A 447 -3.67 23.23 -32.25
N ILE A 448 -3.55 22.11 -32.96
CA ILE A 448 -3.92 20.78 -32.46
C ILE A 448 -3.04 20.38 -31.27
N LYS A 449 -1.72 20.53 -31.39
CA LYS A 449 -0.76 20.21 -30.32
C LYS A 449 -1.07 21.00 -29.05
N THR A 450 -1.32 22.29 -29.17
CA THR A 450 -1.65 23.17 -28.03
C THR A 450 -2.91 22.67 -27.32
N ARG A 451 -3.97 22.35 -28.08
CA ARG A 451 -5.22 21.82 -27.54
C ARG A 451 -5.04 20.45 -26.87
N LEU A 452 -4.21 19.58 -27.44
CA LEU A 452 -3.88 18.28 -26.83
C LEU A 452 -3.10 18.42 -25.53
N ILE A 453 -2.12 19.32 -25.46
CA ILE A 453 -1.37 19.61 -24.22
C ILE A 453 -2.34 20.10 -23.14
N THR A 454 -3.25 21.03 -23.48
CA THR A 454 -4.28 21.52 -22.55
C THR A 454 -5.19 20.38 -22.07
N LEU A 455 -5.61 19.50 -22.98
CA LEU A 455 -6.42 18.33 -22.65
C LEU A 455 -5.68 17.39 -21.70
N PHE A 456 -4.43 17.02 -22.01
CA PHE A 456 -3.63 16.15 -21.17
C PHE A 456 -3.39 16.76 -19.80
N ASN A 457 -3.00 18.04 -19.72
CA ASN A 457 -2.86 18.73 -18.43
C ASN A 457 -4.17 18.72 -17.61
N SER A 458 -5.33 18.78 -18.26
CA SER A 458 -6.63 18.68 -17.57
C SER A 458 -6.92 17.27 -17.06
N LEU A 459 -6.51 16.23 -17.80
CA LEU A 459 -6.64 14.83 -17.38
C LEU A 459 -5.66 14.47 -16.26
N GLU A 460 -4.44 15.03 -16.28
CA GLU A 460 -3.41 14.82 -15.25
C GLU A 460 -3.91 15.26 -13.85
N GLU A 461 -4.70 16.34 -13.75
CA GLU A 461 -5.34 16.78 -12.48
C GLU A 461 -6.32 15.76 -11.89
N ALA A 462 -6.95 14.93 -12.75
CA ALA A 462 -7.81 13.83 -12.32
C ALA A 462 -7.06 12.51 -12.12
N GLY A 463 -5.74 12.48 -12.35
CA GLY A 463 -4.92 11.28 -12.22
C GLY A 463 -4.85 10.41 -13.47
N CYS A 464 -5.11 10.97 -14.66
CA CYS A 464 -4.95 10.26 -15.94
C CYS A 464 -3.77 10.86 -16.72
N PHE A 465 -2.64 10.15 -16.70
CA PHE A 465 -1.41 10.51 -17.39
C PHE A 465 -1.27 9.67 -18.65
N ILE A 466 -0.92 10.34 -19.75
CA ILE A 466 -0.67 9.73 -21.05
C ILE A 466 0.77 10.07 -21.44
N LEU A 467 1.56 9.04 -21.79
CA LEU A 467 2.91 9.23 -22.31
C LEU A 467 2.85 9.94 -23.66
N ARG A 468 3.39 11.15 -23.76
CA ARG A 468 3.22 11.99 -24.96
C ARG A 468 4.10 11.55 -26.13
N LYS A 469 5.25 10.92 -25.87
CA LYS A 469 6.20 10.39 -26.89
C LYS A 469 5.84 8.99 -27.43
N GLY A 470 4.73 8.38 -27.00
CA GLY A 470 4.35 7.04 -27.44
C GLY A 470 4.34 6.03 -26.30
N THR A 471 5.18 5.00 -26.38
CA THR A 471 5.34 4.00 -25.32
C THR A 471 6.47 4.36 -24.38
N ILE A 472 6.61 3.65 -23.26
CA ILE A 472 7.72 3.86 -22.33
C ILE A 472 9.09 3.73 -23.00
N GLU A 473 9.24 2.82 -23.97
CA GLU A 473 10.52 2.61 -24.67
C GLU A 473 10.93 3.81 -25.54
N ASN A 474 9.99 4.66 -25.96
CA ASN A 474 10.30 5.90 -26.69
C ASN A 474 11.03 6.94 -25.82
N TYR A 475 11.07 6.76 -24.50
CA TYR A 475 11.79 7.65 -23.58
C TYR A 475 13.24 7.24 -23.36
N TYR A 476 13.65 6.04 -23.76
CA TYR A 476 14.97 5.51 -23.48
C TYR A 476 16.05 6.32 -24.21
N LEU A 477 17.09 6.71 -23.48
CA LEU A 477 18.22 7.49 -24.01
C LEU A 477 19.36 6.60 -24.48
N PHE A 478 19.57 5.45 -23.84
CA PHE A 478 20.72 4.57 -24.07
C PHE A 478 20.32 3.21 -24.63
N SER A 479 19.15 2.72 -24.25
CA SER A 479 18.64 1.42 -24.68
C SER A 479 17.88 1.47 -26.00
N ASN A 480 17.82 0.33 -26.69
CA ASN A 480 17.16 0.24 -27.98
C ASN A 480 15.64 0.46 -27.85
N GLN A 481 15.13 1.45 -28.58
CA GLN A 481 13.70 1.84 -28.60
C GLN A 481 12.83 0.87 -29.44
N GLU A 482 13.45 -0.07 -30.17
CA GLU A 482 12.77 -0.90 -31.18
C GLU A 482 12.47 -2.35 -30.75
N THR A 483 13.02 -2.85 -29.64
CA THR A 483 12.92 -4.26 -29.27
C THR A 483 11.52 -4.64 -28.73
N SER A 484 10.77 -5.44 -29.51
CA SER A 484 9.52 -6.07 -29.05
C SER A 484 9.79 -7.30 -28.16
N SER A 485 10.90 -8.01 -28.41
CA SER A 485 11.41 -9.10 -27.58
C SER A 485 12.32 -8.53 -26.48
N GLY A 486 11.96 -8.75 -25.20
CA GLY A 486 12.80 -8.35 -24.07
C GLY A 486 12.57 -6.93 -23.56
N LYS A 487 11.35 -6.37 -23.69
CA LYS A 487 10.99 -5.05 -23.14
C LYS A 487 11.44 -4.85 -21.67
N PRO A 488 11.30 -5.82 -20.75
CA PRO A 488 11.78 -5.66 -19.38
C PRO A 488 13.31 -5.59 -19.29
N SER A 489 14.03 -6.34 -20.13
CA SER A 489 15.50 -6.31 -20.17
C SER A 489 16.01 -4.96 -20.66
N ALA A 490 15.42 -4.42 -21.73
CA ALA A 490 15.76 -3.08 -22.22
C ALA A 490 15.49 -1.98 -21.18
N ALA A 491 14.44 -2.13 -20.35
CA ALA A 491 14.18 -1.21 -19.24
C ALA A 491 15.30 -1.26 -18.18
N LEU A 492 15.83 -2.46 -17.88
CA LEU A 492 16.93 -2.62 -16.92
C LEU A 492 18.25 -2.03 -17.44
N ASP A 493 18.56 -2.26 -18.72
CA ASP A 493 19.76 -1.71 -19.38
C ASP A 493 19.72 -0.16 -19.37
N GLU A 494 18.53 0.42 -19.58
CA GLU A 494 18.31 1.86 -19.50
C GLU A 494 18.53 2.37 -18.07
N ILE A 495 17.95 1.69 -17.07
CA ILE A 495 18.11 2.04 -15.65
C ILE A 495 19.58 2.01 -15.23
N GLU A 496 20.35 1.02 -15.68
CA GLU A 496 21.78 0.93 -15.39
C GLU A 496 22.55 2.13 -15.95
N SER A 497 22.27 2.49 -17.19
CA SER A 497 22.90 3.63 -17.87
C SER A 497 22.50 4.98 -17.26
N LEU A 498 21.27 5.10 -16.75
CA LEU A 498 20.78 6.35 -16.16
C LEU A 498 21.47 6.72 -14.84
N ARG A 499 22.09 5.77 -14.12
CA ARG A 499 22.68 6.02 -12.78
C ARG A 499 23.72 7.14 -12.77
N GLU A 500 24.47 7.29 -13.84
CA GLU A 500 25.55 8.29 -13.98
C GLU A 500 25.09 9.60 -14.64
N VAL A 501 23.83 9.68 -15.07
CA VAL A 501 23.27 10.86 -15.75
C VAL A 501 22.88 11.90 -14.71
N GLU A 502 23.06 13.19 -14.99
CA GLU A 502 22.59 14.26 -14.10
C GLU A 502 21.06 14.29 -13.97
N ASP A 503 20.56 14.55 -12.75
CA ASP A 503 19.12 14.60 -12.46
C ASP A 503 18.34 15.59 -13.33
N ARG A 504 18.96 16.71 -13.72
CA ARG A 504 18.33 17.68 -14.62
C ARG A 504 17.99 17.07 -15.97
N ILE A 505 18.95 16.34 -16.57
CA ILE A 505 18.78 15.70 -17.88
C ILE A 505 17.70 14.62 -17.80
N VAL A 506 17.67 13.85 -16.71
CA VAL A 506 16.64 12.83 -16.49
C VAL A 506 15.26 13.48 -16.34
N ARG A 507 15.16 14.56 -15.57
CA ARG A 507 13.89 15.30 -15.41
C ARG A 507 13.34 15.83 -16.72
N ASP A 508 14.20 16.36 -17.57
CA ASP A 508 13.79 16.90 -18.87
C ASP A 508 13.33 15.79 -19.83
N ASN A 509 14.00 14.63 -19.84
CA ASN A 509 13.70 13.55 -20.77
C ASN A 509 12.52 12.67 -20.35
N TYR A 510 12.34 12.45 -19.05
CA TYR A 510 11.32 11.57 -18.43
C TYR A 510 10.17 12.35 -17.76
N ALA A 511 9.98 13.61 -18.14
CA ALA A 511 9.05 14.54 -17.49
C ALA A 511 7.62 13.98 -17.33
N ASP A 512 7.10 13.23 -18.32
CA ASP A 512 5.74 12.69 -18.29
C ASP A 512 5.54 11.66 -17.17
N ILE A 513 6.53 10.78 -16.98
CA ILE A 513 6.52 9.76 -15.92
C ILE A 513 6.68 10.43 -14.57
N LEU A 514 7.61 11.39 -14.45
CA LEU A 514 7.85 12.11 -13.21
C LEU A 514 6.64 12.93 -12.75
N ARG A 515 5.90 13.56 -13.67
CA ARG A 515 4.63 14.24 -13.30
C ARG A 515 3.62 13.27 -12.69
N ALA A 516 3.51 12.05 -13.23
CA ALA A 516 2.63 11.01 -12.67
C ALA A 516 3.08 10.57 -11.27
N LEU A 517 4.39 10.35 -11.07
CA LEU A 517 4.94 9.92 -9.79
C LEU A 517 4.85 11.03 -8.72
N GLU A 518 5.19 12.28 -9.07
CA GLU A 518 5.08 13.43 -8.17
C GLU A 518 3.62 13.67 -7.74
N PHE A 519 2.66 13.54 -8.67
CA PHE A 519 1.23 13.58 -8.36
C PHE A 519 0.77 12.43 -7.44
N SER A 520 1.44 11.29 -7.53
CA SER A 520 1.15 10.09 -6.75
C SER A 520 1.76 10.13 -5.35
N SER A 521 2.91 10.79 -5.18
CA SER A 521 3.61 10.94 -3.89
C SER A 521 2.84 11.84 -2.93
N ARG A 522 2.65 13.13 -3.22
CA ARG A 522 2.07 14.11 -2.26
C ARG A 522 2.69 14.10 -0.83
N THR A 523 3.80 13.38 -0.57
CA THR A 523 4.46 13.31 0.73
C THR A 523 5.38 14.51 0.91
N LYS A 524 5.39 15.09 2.11
CA LYS A 524 6.43 16.07 2.48
C LYS A 524 7.69 15.28 2.82
N LYS A 525 8.83 15.64 2.22
CA LYS A 525 10.13 15.07 2.62
C LYS A 525 10.35 15.28 4.11
N ALA A 526 10.94 14.29 4.78
CA ALA A 526 11.35 14.43 6.17
C ALA A 526 12.47 15.47 6.23
N ASP A 527 12.14 16.67 6.72
CA ASP A 527 13.09 17.75 6.87
C ASP A 527 13.52 17.86 8.35
N GLU A 528 14.72 17.36 8.65
CA GLU A 528 15.31 17.44 9.98
C GLU A 528 15.77 18.86 10.33
N ILE A 529 15.90 19.77 9.35
CA ILE A 529 16.40 21.14 9.55
C ILE A 529 15.56 21.88 10.58
N ASP A 530 14.23 21.77 10.50
CA ASP A 530 13.35 22.45 11.45
C ASP A 530 13.44 21.88 12.88
N ALA A 531 13.79 20.60 13.03
CA ALA A 531 14.05 20.00 14.34
C ALA A 531 15.41 20.48 14.89
N ILE A 532 16.45 20.49 14.06
CA ILE A 532 17.80 20.94 14.41
C ILE A 532 17.81 22.44 14.75
N LYS A 533 17.10 23.27 13.98
CA LYS A 533 16.92 24.70 14.28
C LYS A 533 16.28 24.91 15.64
N ARG A 534 15.22 24.16 15.96
CA ARG A 534 14.56 24.22 17.28
C ARG A 534 15.50 23.81 18.40
N GLU A 535 16.29 22.77 18.17
CA GLU A 535 17.30 22.30 19.12
C GLU A 535 18.39 23.36 19.38
N LEU A 536 18.94 23.94 18.30
CA LEU A 536 19.93 25.00 18.37
C LEU A 536 19.39 26.24 19.11
N LEU A 537 18.15 26.64 18.83
CA LEU A 537 17.48 27.77 19.47
C LEU A 537 17.22 27.56 20.98
N CYS A 538 17.26 26.33 21.48
CA CYS A 538 17.20 26.09 22.92
C CYS A 538 18.50 26.48 23.65
N GLU A 539 19.63 26.44 22.95
CA GLU A 539 20.97 26.64 23.54
C GLU A 539 21.54 28.00 23.18
N LEU A 540 21.60 28.32 21.89
CA LEU A 540 22.30 29.48 21.34
C LEU A 540 21.89 30.82 21.96
N PRO A 541 20.61 31.14 22.20
CA PRO A 541 20.22 32.42 22.81
C PRO A 541 20.79 32.63 24.21
N SER A 542 20.85 31.56 25.01
CA SER A 542 21.41 31.62 26.37
C SER A 542 22.91 31.85 26.34
N ILE A 543 23.59 31.30 25.33
CA ILE A 543 25.03 31.50 25.13
C ILE A 543 25.30 32.93 24.66
N LEU A 544 24.56 33.42 23.67
CA LEU A 544 24.68 34.78 23.14
C LEU A 544 24.39 35.85 24.20
N TYR A 545 23.44 35.60 25.12
CA TYR A 545 23.13 36.53 26.21
C TYR A 545 24.31 36.75 27.17
N VAL A 546 25.17 35.75 27.36
CA VAL A 546 26.27 35.79 28.35
C VAL A 546 27.62 36.12 27.70
N LEU A 547 27.70 36.10 26.37
CA LEU A 547 28.94 36.25 25.60
C LEU A 547 29.63 37.60 25.87
N ASN A 548 30.88 37.52 26.30
CA ASN A 548 31.79 38.66 26.54
C ASN A 548 33.24 38.28 26.16
N LYS A 549 34.17 39.24 26.24
CA LYS A 549 35.58 39.05 25.84
C LYS A 549 36.33 37.97 26.64
N ASP A 550 35.87 37.61 27.83
CA ASP A 550 36.51 36.61 28.71
C ASP A 550 35.80 35.25 28.68
N THR A 551 34.74 35.10 27.87
CA THR A 551 33.92 33.87 27.85
C THR A 551 34.71 32.70 27.26
N THR A 552 34.86 31.63 28.04
CA THR A 552 35.55 30.40 27.60
C THR A 552 34.56 29.32 27.16
N VAL A 553 35.04 28.33 26.41
CA VAL A 553 34.26 27.13 26.05
C VAL A 553 33.71 26.40 27.29
N ASN A 554 34.45 26.43 28.41
CA ASN A 554 33.97 25.81 29.66
C ASN A 554 32.79 26.55 30.28
N ASP A 555 32.76 27.88 30.17
CA ASP A 555 31.63 28.70 30.64
C ASP A 555 30.37 28.42 29.81
N ILE A 556 30.54 28.32 28.49
CA ILE A 556 29.47 27.94 27.56
C ILE A 556 28.93 26.55 27.89
N ASN A 557 29.80 25.56 28.09
CA ASN A 557 29.40 24.21 28.47
C ASN A 557 28.67 24.16 29.83
N ALA A 558 29.02 25.02 30.78
CA ALA A 558 28.31 25.14 32.06
C ALA A 558 26.91 25.72 31.89
N ILE A 559 26.72 26.71 31.00
CA ILE A 559 25.41 27.28 30.66
C ILE A 559 24.52 26.21 30.01
N ILE A 560 25.07 25.47 29.04
CA ILE A 560 24.36 24.37 28.37
C ILE A 560 23.92 23.31 29.39
N ARG A 561 24.81 22.89 30.30
CA ARG A 561 24.46 21.93 31.37
C ARG A 561 23.36 22.46 32.31
N ARG A 562 23.35 23.77 32.62
CA ARG A 562 22.26 24.37 33.40
C ARG A 562 20.93 24.36 32.64
N ALA A 563 20.96 24.58 31.33
CA ALA A 563 19.76 24.58 30.49
C ALA A 563 19.22 23.17 30.17
N ARG A 564 20.09 22.16 30.03
CA ARG A 564 19.73 20.81 29.53
C ARG A 564 19.88 19.68 30.54
N GLY A 565 20.43 19.95 31.72
CA GLY A 565 20.67 18.93 32.75
C GLY A 565 21.80 17.97 32.36
N THR A 566 21.52 16.66 32.39
CA THR A 566 22.50 15.58 32.13
C THR A 566 22.69 15.25 30.65
N ASN A 567 21.87 15.81 29.76
CA ASN A 567 21.94 15.51 28.34
C ASN A 567 23.10 16.26 27.69
N GLN A 568 23.86 15.57 26.84
CA GLN A 568 24.92 16.18 26.04
C GLN A 568 24.31 17.03 24.92
N SER A 569 24.93 18.17 24.62
CA SER A 569 24.53 18.99 23.46
C SER A 569 24.92 18.30 22.16
N LEU A 570 24.11 18.53 21.13
CA LEU A 570 24.37 18.12 19.75
C LEU A 570 25.33 19.07 19.03
N PHE A 571 25.66 20.22 19.63
CA PHE A 571 26.48 21.26 19.02
C PHE A 571 27.74 21.53 19.85
N GLU A 572 28.81 21.87 19.16
CA GLU A 572 30.02 22.42 19.74
C GLU A 572 30.06 23.92 19.46
N TYR A 573 30.34 24.69 20.50
CA TYR A 573 30.39 26.15 20.45
C TYR A 573 31.79 26.65 20.79
N GLU A 574 32.33 27.48 19.92
CA GLU A 574 33.68 28.05 20.06
C GLU A 574 33.59 29.58 19.99
N PRO A 575 33.85 30.33 21.09
CA PRO A 575 33.81 31.78 21.07
C PRO A 575 35.03 32.35 20.35
N ILE A 576 34.82 33.35 19.50
CA ILE A 576 35.85 33.96 18.65
C ILE A 576 35.74 35.48 18.72
N ILE A 577 36.89 36.16 18.70
CA ILE A 577 36.97 37.62 18.64
C ILE A 577 37.67 38.00 17.34
N GLU A 578 36.94 38.65 16.43
CA GLU A 578 37.49 39.10 15.14
C GLU A 578 37.11 40.57 14.93
N ASN A 579 38.10 41.44 14.68
CA ASN A 579 37.90 42.88 14.48
C ASN A 579 37.02 43.56 15.56
N ASP A 580 37.30 43.29 16.84
CA ASP A 580 36.53 43.77 18.01
C ASP A 580 35.05 43.32 18.07
N THR A 581 34.64 42.38 17.20
CA THR A 581 33.31 41.76 17.21
C THR A 581 33.37 40.41 17.92
N LEU A 582 32.47 40.18 18.87
CA LEU A 582 32.30 38.89 19.55
C LEU A 582 31.39 37.99 18.72
N SER A 583 31.87 36.80 18.37
CA SER A 583 31.12 35.82 17.59
C SER A 583 31.27 34.42 18.16
N ILE A 584 30.41 33.51 17.73
CA ILE A 584 30.47 32.08 18.11
C ILE A 584 30.45 31.22 16.85
N ASP A 585 31.44 30.34 16.74
CA ASP A 585 31.41 29.25 15.77
C ASP A 585 30.59 28.09 16.32
N VAL A 586 29.61 27.65 15.53
CA VAL A 586 28.71 26.54 15.84
C VAL A 586 29.04 25.39 14.90
N LYS A 587 29.38 24.24 15.48
CA LYS A 587 29.63 22.97 14.78
C LYS A 587 28.59 21.95 15.22
N LEU A 588 28.08 21.16 14.27
CA LEU A 588 27.20 20.04 14.59
C LEU A 588 28.06 18.81 14.93
N ASN A 589 27.94 18.31 16.16
CA ASN A 589 28.62 17.09 16.60
C ASN A 589 27.67 15.89 16.53
N SER A 590 27.34 15.48 15.31
CA SER A 590 26.55 14.28 15.03
C SER A 590 27.16 13.50 13.90
N LYS A 591 27.28 12.17 14.08
CA LYS A 591 27.66 11.23 13.02
C LYS A 591 26.45 10.69 12.25
N ILE A 592 25.23 11.08 12.66
CA ILE A 592 23.96 10.56 12.16
C ILE A 592 23.26 11.60 11.28
N ILE A 593 23.22 12.85 11.75
CA ILE A 593 22.51 13.94 11.08
C ILE A 593 23.38 14.51 9.95
N ASN A 594 22.86 14.50 8.72
CA ASN A 594 23.55 15.03 7.55
C ASN A 594 22.86 16.29 7.02
N VAL A 595 23.20 17.45 7.59
CA VAL A 595 22.64 18.74 7.20
C VAL A 595 23.74 19.71 6.80
N SER A 596 23.54 20.37 5.66
CA SER A 596 24.47 21.39 5.15
C SER A 596 24.33 22.72 5.90
N GLY A 597 25.37 23.54 5.87
CA GLY A 597 25.40 24.85 6.54
C GLY A 597 26.10 24.87 7.89
N PHE A 598 26.61 23.73 8.38
CA PHE A 598 27.58 23.68 9.48
C PHE A 598 29.00 23.43 8.93
N PRO A 599 30.05 23.99 9.57
CA PRO A 599 29.97 24.98 10.64
C PRO A 599 29.49 26.34 10.12
N PHE A 600 28.90 27.14 11.01
CA PHE A 600 28.59 28.55 10.74
C PHE A 600 28.90 29.43 11.95
N ARG A 601 28.93 30.75 11.71
CA ARG A 601 29.25 31.77 12.71
C ARG A 601 28.04 32.65 12.99
N VAL A 602 27.81 32.97 14.25
CA VAL A 602 26.77 33.91 14.72
C VAL A 602 27.40 35.08 15.47
#